data_AF-A0A1B6JRR5-F1
#
_entry.id   AF-A0A1B6JRR5-F1
#
_cell.length_a   1.000
_cell.length_b   1.000
_cell.length_c   1.000
_cell.angle_alpha   90.00
_cell.angle_beta   90.00
_cell.angle_gamma   90.00
#
_symmetry.space_group_name_H-M   'P 1'
#
loop_
_entity.id
_entity.type
_entity.pdbx_description
1 polymer ?
#
loop_
_entity_poly.entity_id
_entity_poly.type
_entity_poly.pdbx_seq_one_letter_code
_entity_poly.pdbx_strand_id
1 'polypeptide(L)'
;MESCDVFVIFLCLSVHMCCGSIDKLRFLETVDDRIIELLAKPKKRNAEFILDQIDLYNHCLFNIIEIMRLRTPDFLETCRSFIDTRGPACIQQPIDEQYLKQGFDWNDEKLYEFQLLFTQTFNLWDLFLETFMTAKVDYRTYVATEGPVSDEDDVKL
;
A
#
# COMPACT_ATOMS: atom_id res chain seq x y z
N MET A 1 8.13 -25.27 -16.88
CA MET A 1 7.53 -25.26 -15.52
C MET A 1 7.28 -23.80 -15.16
N GLU A 2 6.49 -23.10 -15.98
CA GLU A 2 6.40 -21.62 -15.97
C GLU A 2 4.93 -21.11 -15.93
N SER A 3 3.94 -22.01 -16.02
CA SER A 3 2.52 -21.63 -15.99
C SER A 3 1.91 -21.57 -14.58
N CYS A 4 2.59 -22.07 -13.55
CA CYS A 4 2.02 -22.04 -12.19
C CYS A 4 2.12 -20.65 -11.56
N ASP A 5 3.20 -19.91 -11.79
CA ASP A 5 3.40 -18.62 -11.12
C ASP A 5 2.45 -17.54 -11.65
N VAL A 6 2.17 -17.53 -12.95
CA VAL A 6 1.20 -16.59 -13.56
C VAL A 6 -0.21 -16.82 -13.04
N PHE A 7 -0.62 -18.08 -12.85
CA PHE A 7 -1.94 -18.42 -12.32
C PHE A 7 -2.11 -18.04 -10.85
N VAL A 8 -1.04 -18.18 -10.04
CA VAL A 8 -1.07 -17.77 -8.63
C VAL A 8 -1.15 -16.25 -8.51
N ILE A 9 -0.42 -15.50 -9.36
CA ILE A 9 -0.51 -14.04 -9.42
C ILE A 9 -1.92 -13.60 -9.85
N PHE A 10 -2.50 -14.23 -10.88
CA PHE A 10 -3.86 -13.91 -11.35
C PHE A 10 -4.94 -14.26 -10.31
N LEU A 11 -4.77 -15.36 -9.58
CA LEU A 11 -5.67 -15.73 -8.48
C LEU A 11 -5.52 -14.79 -7.28
N CYS A 12 -4.32 -14.34 -6.95
CA CYS A 12 -4.11 -13.28 -5.94
C CYS A 12 -4.77 -11.96 -6.35
N LEU A 13 -4.65 -11.55 -7.62
CA LEU A 13 -5.24 -10.33 -8.16
C LEU A 13 -6.78 -10.39 -8.18
N SER A 14 -7.36 -11.54 -8.54
CA SER A 14 -8.82 -11.72 -8.57
C SER A 14 -9.44 -11.83 -7.17
N VAL A 15 -8.73 -12.42 -6.20
CA VAL A 15 -9.13 -12.38 -4.78
C VAL A 15 -9.03 -10.96 -4.21
N HIS A 16 -8.03 -10.18 -4.62
CA HIS A 16 -7.90 -8.75 -4.26
C HIS A 16 -9.05 -7.86 -4.77
N MET A 17 -9.72 -8.25 -5.86
CA MET A 17 -10.90 -7.54 -6.38
C MET A 17 -12.17 -7.81 -5.56
N CYS A 18 -12.21 -8.86 -4.75
CA CYS A 18 -13.38 -9.25 -3.94
C CYS A 18 -13.24 -9.01 -2.43
N CYS A 19 -12.05 -8.62 -1.94
CA CYS A 19 -11.85 -8.38 -0.51
C CYS A 19 -12.22 -6.94 -0.12
N GLY A 20 -12.76 -6.79 1.09
CA GLY A 20 -13.16 -5.49 1.64
C GLY A 20 -11.97 -4.55 1.80
N SER A 21 -12.25 -3.26 1.94
CA SER A 21 -11.23 -2.22 2.09
C SER A 21 -10.26 -2.44 3.26
N ILE A 22 -10.76 -2.99 4.38
CA ILE A 22 -9.96 -3.34 5.57
C ILE A 22 -8.93 -4.43 5.26
N ASP A 23 -9.27 -5.40 4.41
CA ASP A 23 -8.39 -6.50 4.05
C ASP A 23 -7.21 -6.01 3.20
N LYS A 24 -7.42 -4.96 2.39
CA LYS A 24 -6.37 -4.37 1.55
C LYS A 24 -5.29 -3.66 2.36
N LEU A 25 -5.68 -2.89 3.39
CA LEU A 25 -4.72 -2.20 4.26
C LEU A 25 -3.92 -3.18 5.13
N ARG A 26 -4.57 -4.22 5.67
CA ARG A 26 -3.86 -5.28 6.41
C ARG A 26 -2.89 -6.07 5.53
N PHE A 27 -3.28 -6.32 4.28
CA PHE A 27 -2.38 -6.94 3.33
C PHE A 27 -1.17 -6.05 3.05
N LEU A 28 -1.39 -4.74 2.86
CA LEU A 28 -0.32 -3.76 2.68
C LEU A 28 0.67 -3.78 3.86
N GLU A 29 0.18 -3.80 5.11
CA GLU A 29 1.00 -3.96 6.32
C GLU A 29 1.83 -5.25 6.31
N THR A 30 1.22 -6.36 5.88
CA THR A 30 1.92 -7.65 5.80
C THR A 30 3.06 -7.61 4.78
N VAL A 31 2.87 -6.94 3.65
CA VAL A 31 3.92 -6.74 2.64
C VAL A 31 5.01 -5.80 3.18
N ASP A 32 4.64 -4.72 3.88
CA ASP A 32 5.58 -3.79 4.52
C ASP A 32 6.52 -4.51 5.51
N ASP A 33 5.95 -5.29 6.43
CA ASP A 33 6.73 -6.05 7.41
C ASP A 33 7.68 -7.05 6.74
N ARG A 34 7.27 -7.63 5.61
CA ARG A 34 8.11 -8.54 4.83
C ARG A 34 9.26 -7.83 4.14
N ILE A 35 9.03 -6.64 3.58
CA ILE A 35 10.09 -5.79 3.02
C ILE A 35 11.11 -5.45 4.11
N ILE A 36 10.64 -5.06 5.30
CA ILE A 36 11.51 -4.75 6.45
C ILE A 36 12.36 -5.94 6.85
N GLU A 37 11.78 -7.14 6.92
CA GLU A 37 12.54 -8.36 7.24
C GLU A 37 13.66 -8.62 6.21
N LEU A 38 13.36 -8.41 4.93
CA LEU A 38 14.33 -8.61 3.84
C LEU A 38 15.44 -7.56 3.86
N LEU A 39 15.10 -6.29 4.12
CA LEU A 39 16.08 -5.20 4.26
C LEU A 39 16.99 -5.41 5.48
N ALA A 40 16.45 -5.93 6.58
CA ALA A 40 17.22 -6.16 7.81
C ALA A 40 18.18 -7.35 7.68
N LYS A 41 17.90 -8.32 6.80
CA LYS A 41 18.70 -9.54 6.60
C LYS A 41 18.78 -9.93 5.11
N PRO A 42 19.47 -9.12 4.29
CA PRO A 42 19.61 -9.37 2.86
C PRO A 42 20.33 -10.68 2.61
N LYS A 43 19.79 -11.47 1.67
CA LYS A 43 20.33 -12.78 1.27
C LYS A 43 20.17 -12.93 -0.23
N LYS A 44 21.23 -13.34 -0.91
CA LYS A 44 21.24 -13.59 -2.37
C LYS A 44 20.02 -14.35 -2.91
N ARG A 45 19.54 -15.38 -2.21
CA ARG A 45 18.36 -16.15 -2.63
C ARG A 45 17.04 -15.36 -2.66
N ASN A 46 16.99 -14.20 -2.00
CA ASN A 46 15.84 -13.31 -1.91
C ASN A 46 16.05 -12.03 -2.74
N ALA A 47 17.10 -11.95 -3.56
CA ALA A 47 17.49 -10.73 -4.28
C ALA A 47 16.41 -10.23 -5.24
N GLU A 48 15.78 -11.10 -6.04
CA GLU A 48 14.65 -10.70 -6.88
C GLU A 48 13.37 -10.56 -6.05
N PHE A 49 13.21 -11.42 -5.04
CA PHE A 49 12.00 -11.46 -4.23
C PHE A 49 11.71 -10.14 -3.49
N ILE A 50 12.75 -9.42 -3.02
CA ILE A 50 12.53 -8.10 -2.40
C ILE A 50 12.00 -7.07 -3.42
N LEU A 51 12.46 -7.11 -4.67
CA LEU A 51 11.98 -6.21 -5.72
C LEU A 51 10.50 -6.50 -6.00
N ASP A 52 10.12 -7.77 -6.10
CA ASP A 52 8.72 -8.19 -6.27
C ASP A 52 7.84 -7.73 -5.09
N GLN A 53 8.36 -7.79 -3.85
CA GLN A 53 7.61 -7.32 -2.69
C GLN A 53 7.40 -5.80 -2.72
N ILE A 54 8.40 -5.02 -3.13
CA ILE A 54 8.28 -3.56 -3.24
C ILE A 54 7.31 -3.19 -4.37
N ASP A 55 7.40 -3.85 -5.52
CA ASP A 55 6.47 -3.61 -6.62
C ASP A 55 5.02 -3.97 -6.24
N LEU A 56 4.82 -5.10 -5.55
CA LEU A 56 3.52 -5.49 -5.01
C LEU A 56 2.99 -4.46 -4.00
N TYR A 57 3.86 -3.96 -3.12
CA TYR A 57 3.51 -2.91 -2.18
C TYR A 57 3.04 -1.65 -2.91
N ASN A 58 3.80 -1.21 -3.91
CA ASN A 58 3.48 -0.05 -4.74
C ASN A 58 2.12 -0.22 -5.45
N HIS A 59 1.86 -1.39 -6.03
CA HIS A 59 0.57 -1.70 -6.65
C HIS A 59 -0.59 -1.67 -5.66
N CYS A 60 -0.40 -2.25 -4.47
CA CYS A 60 -1.44 -2.26 -3.44
C CYS A 60 -1.73 -0.86 -2.92
N LEU A 61 -0.69 -0.07 -2.66
CA LEU A 61 -0.82 1.32 -2.22
C LEU A 61 -1.52 2.17 -3.28
N PHE A 62 -1.16 2.03 -4.56
CA PHE A 62 -1.84 2.72 -5.65
C PHE A 62 -3.33 2.36 -5.73
N ASN A 63 -3.68 1.07 -5.63
CA ASN A 63 -5.08 0.64 -5.62
C ASN A 63 -5.87 1.22 -4.44
N ILE A 64 -5.25 1.31 -3.27
CA ILE A 64 -5.84 1.96 -2.09
C ILE A 64 -6.09 3.45 -2.35
N ILE A 65 -5.16 4.16 -2.99
CA ILE A 65 -5.33 5.57 -3.38
C ILE A 65 -6.53 5.72 -4.32
N GLU A 66 -6.66 4.85 -5.34
CA GLU A 66 -7.79 4.90 -6.27
C GLU A 66 -9.13 4.67 -5.57
N ILE A 67 -9.21 3.74 -4.62
CA ILE A 67 -10.43 3.52 -3.82
C ILE A 67 -10.71 4.73 -2.94
N MET A 68 -9.69 5.37 -2.39
CA MET A 68 -9.85 6.55 -1.53
C MET A 68 -10.45 7.73 -2.29
N ARG A 69 -10.13 7.87 -3.58
CA ARG A 69 -10.73 8.87 -4.47
C ARG A 69 -12.23 8.66 -4.69
N LEU A 70 -12.77 7.48 -4.41
CA LEU A 70 -14.22 7.22 -4.41
C LEU A 70 -14.91 7.81 -3.16
N ARG A 71 -14.14 8.31 -2.18
CA ARG A 71 -14.61 9.07 -1.01
C ARG A 71 -15.59 8.33 -0.09
N THR A 72 -15.51 7.01 -0.01
CA THR A 72 -16.34 6.23 0.93
C THR A 72 -15.95 6.54 2.38
N PRO A 73 -16.85 7.09 3.23
CA PRO A 73 -16.50 7.56 4.58
C PRO A 73 -15.87 6.48 5.47
N ASP A 74 -16.43 5.26 5.48
CA ASP A 74 -15.90 4.13 6.27
C ASP A 74 -14.47 3.77 5.88
N PHE A 75 -14.14 3.93 4.59
CA PHE A 75 -12.79 3.67 4.12
C PHE A 75 -11.81 4.76 4.54
N LEU A 76 -12.25 6.02 4.55
CA LEU A 76 -11.43 7.12 5.05
C LEU A 76 -11.09 6.94 6.53
N GLU A 77 -12.04 6.48 7.36
CA GLU A 77 -11.73 6.21 8.78
C GLU A 77 -10.74 5.04 8.93
N THR A 78 -10.84 4.03 8.07
CA THR A 78 -9.85 2.93 8.03
C THR A 78 -8.46 3.44 7.62
N CYS A 79 -8.38 4.28 6.59
CA CYS A 79 -7.12 4.90 6.15
C CYS A 79 -6.52 5.81 7.24
N ARG A 80 -7.37 6.53 7.97
CA ARG A 80 -6.95 7.34 9.11
C ARG A 80 -6.31 6.49 10.19
N SER A 81 -6.94 5.38 10.56
CA SER A 81 -6.38 4.45 11.55
C SER A 81 -5.00 3.98 11.12
N PHE A 82 -4.82 3.64 9.84
CA PHE A 82 -3.53 3.19 9.30
C PHE A 82 -2.44 4.27 9.40
N ILE A 83 -2.78 5.52 9.08
CA ILE A 83 -1.88 6.69 9.24
C ILE A 83 -1.49 6.88 10.70
N ASP A 84 -2.48 6.85 11.61
CA ASP A 84 -2.30 7.16 13.03
C ASP A 84 -1.44 6.10 13.75
N THR A 85 -1.43 4.84 13.30
CA THR A 85 -0.65 3.77 13.94
C THR A 85 0.84 3.76 13.59
N ARG A 86 1.20 3.79 12.30
CA ARG A 86 2.59 3.51 11.89
C ARG A 86 2.95 4.05 10.50
N GLY A 87 2.00 4.10 9.58
CA GLY A 87 2.31 4.30 8.16
C GLY A 87 3.23 3.19 7.61
N PRO A 88 3.79 3.35 6.39
CA PRO A 88 4.80 2.45 5.85
C PRO A 88 6.08 2.55 6.68
N ALA A 89 6.47 1.46 7.32
CA ALA A 89 7.70 1.42 8.09
C ALA A 89 8.92 1.07 7.23
N CYS A 90 8.75 0.46 6.05
CA CYS A 90 9.86 0.20 5.15
C CYS A 90 10.58 1.49 4.72
N ILE A 91 9.84 2.56 4.42
CA ILE A 91 10.42 3.85 4.00
C ILE A 91 11.01 4.66 5.16
N GLN A 92 10.75 4.27 6.41
CA GLN A 92 11.33 4.92 7.60
C GLN A 92 12.71 4.35 7.95
N GLN A 93 13.08 3.20 7.37
CA GLN A 93 14.38 2.57 7.64
C GLN A 93 15.50 3.28 6.85
N PRO A 94 16.66 3.55 7.47
CA PRO A 94 17.82 4.00 6.73
C PRO A 94 18.30 2.88 5.80
N ILE A 95 18.52 3.21 4.53
CA ILE A 95 19.02 2.28 3.52
C ILE A 95 20.54 2.36 3.45
N ASP A 96 21.22 1.26 3.77
CA ASP A 96 22.65 1.07 3.53
C ASP A 96 22.84 0.32 2.21
N GLU A 97 23.10 1.07 1.14
CA GLU A 97 23.25 0.53 -0.22
C GLU A 97 24.39 -0.49 -0.34
N GLN A 98 25.49 -0.27 0.39
CA GLN A 98 26.62 -1.19 0.37
C GLN A 98 26.24 -2.50 1.06
N TYR A 99 25.54 -2.43 2.18
CA TYR A 99 25.02 -3.60 2.89
C TYR A 99 24.04 -4.40 2.02
N LEU A 100 23.11 -3.73 1.34
CA LEU A 100 22.16 -4.39 0.44
C LEU A 100 22.85 -5.03 -0.76
N LYS A 101 23.78 -4.31 -1.41
CA LYS A 101 24.57 -4.87 -2.51
C LYS A 101 25.32 -6.13 -2.11
N GLN A 102 26.00 -6.10 -0.96
CA GLN A 102 26.73 -7.27 -0.46
C GLN A 102 25.81 -8.42 -0.07
N GLY A 103 24.70 -8.14 0.62
CA GLY A 103 23.79 -9.18 1.12
C GLY A 103 22.96 -9.85 0.02
N PHE A 104 22.48 -9.08 -0.96
CA PHE A 104 21.74 -9.59 -2.11
C PHE A 104 22.62 -10.02 -3.28
N ASP A 105 23.92 -9.72 -3.25
CA ASP A 105 24.85 -9.94 -4.37
C ASP A 105 24.42 -9.15 -5.63
N TRP A 106 23.99 -7.89 -5.41
CA TRP A 106 23.56 -7.00 -6.48
C TRP A 106 24.73 -6.25 -7.12
N ASN A 107 24.63 -6.06 -8.44
CA ASN A 107 25.42 -5.09 -9.18
C ASN A 107 24.77 -3.69 -9.08
N ASP A 108 25.41 -2.70 -9.70
CA ASP A 108 24.90 -1.32 -9.70
C ASP A 108 23.54 -1.19 -10.40
N GLU A 109 23.29 -1.97 -11.43
CA GLU A 109 22.02 -2.00 -12.16
C GLU A 109 20.86 -2.43 -11.25
N LYS A 110 21.03 -3.53 -10.50
CA LYS A 110 20.02 -4.03 -9.56
C LYS A 110 19.82 -3.11 -8.36
N LEU A 111 20.90 -2.48 -7.87
CA LEU A 111 20.75 -1.45 -6.83
C LEU A 111 19.96 -0.25 -7.36
N TYR A 112 20.21 0.17 -8.61
CA TYR A 112 19.47 1.27 -9.24
C TYR A 112 17.98 0.92 -9.43
N GLU A 113 17.67 -0.31 -9.87
CA GLU A 113 16.29 -0.81 -9.95
C GLU A 113 15.59 -0.74 -8.59
N PHE A 114 16.25 -1.21 -7.54
CA PHE A 114 15.75 -1.09 -6.16
C PHE A 114 15.49 0.36 -5.78
N GLN A 115 16.43 1.27 -6.03
CA GLN A 115 16.29 2.70 -5.71
C GLN A 115 15.09 3.33 -6.43
N LEU A 116 14.86 2.97 -7.70
CA LEU A 116 13.70 3.45 -8.46
C LEU A 116 12.38 2.98 -7.83
N LEU A 117 12.27 1.68 -7.52
CA LEU A 117 11.08 1.12 -6.89
C LEU A 117 10.82 1.75 -5.51
N PHE A 118 11.87 1.93 -4.72
CA PHE A 118 11.77 2.53 -3.39
C PHE A 118 11.39 4.02 -3.46
N THR A 119 11.93 4.77 -4.42
CA THR A 119 11.54 6.16 -4.70
C THR A 119 10.06 6.24 -5.11
N GLN A 120 9.59 5.30 -5.93
CA GLN A 120 8.18 5.20 -6.27
C GLN A 120 7.31 4.95 -5.02
N THR A 121 7.77 4.13 -4.06
CA THR A 121 7.08 3.92 -2.78
C THR A 121 6.91 5.22 -2.00
N PHE A 122 7.97 6.03 -1.90
CA PHE A 122 7.89 7.36 -1.27
C PHE A 122 6.85 8.26 -1.97
N ASN A 123 6.93 8.36 -3.29
CA ASN A 123 6.00 9.21 -4.05
C ASN A 123 4.54 8.76 -3.93
N LEU A 124 4.30 7.44 -3.92
CA LEU A 124 2.95 6.90 -3.72
C LEU A 124 2.45 7.15 -2.31
N TRP A 125 3.33 7.10 -1.31
CA TRP A 125 2.94 7.43 0.06
C TRP A 125 2.57 8.90 0.23
N ASP A 126 3.34 9.81 -0.37
CA ASP A 126 3.00 11.24 -0.37
C ASP A 126 1.65 11.46 -1.08
N LEU A 127 1.43 10.83 -2.24
CA LEU A 127 0.16 10.90 -2.96
C LEU A 127 -1.01 10.34 -2.13
N PHE A 128 -0.79 9.27 -1.36
CA PHE A 128 -1.77 8.72 -0.45
C PHE A 128 -2.16 9.74 0.63
N LEU A 129 -1.18 10.39 1.26
CA LEU A 129 -1.43 11.41 2.27
C LEU A 129 -2.18 12.63 1.69
N GLU A 130 -1.77 13.12 0.52
CA GLU A 130 -2.44 14.21 -0.19
C GLU A 130 -3.89 13.87 -0.53
N THR A 131 -4.13 12.66 -1.05
CA THR A 131 -5.47 12.16 -1.40
C THR A 131 -6.35 12.09 -0.16
N PHE A 132 -5.82 11.57 0.94
CA PHE A 132 -6.53 11.48 2.21
C PHE A 132 -6.94 12.85 2.75
N MET A 133 -6.01 13.81 2.75
CA MET A 133 -6.27 15.16 3.22
C MET A 133 -7.32 15.88 2.37
N THR A 134 -7.27 15.70 1.05
CA THR A 134 -8.26 16.26 0.12
C THR A 134 -9.64 15.68 0.37
N ALA A 135 -9.75 14.34 0.44
CA ALA A 135 -11.02 13.66 0.68
C ALA A 135 -11.65 14.06 2.03
N LYS A 136 -10.83 14.30 3.06
CA LYS A 136 -11.27 14.75 4.39
C LYS A 136 -11.81 16.18 4.39
N VAL A 137 -11.20 17.11 3.64
CA VAL A 137 -11.69 18.50 3.52
C VAL A 137 -13.04 18.54 2.81
N ASP A 138 -13.18 17.77 1.73
CA ASP A 138 -14.42 17.72 0.95
C ASP A 138 -15.57 17.13 1.76
N TYR A 139 -15.33 16.05 2.54
CA TYR A 139 -16.34 15.46 3.42
C TYR A 139 -16.84 16.45 4.49
N ARG A 140 -15.92 17.19 5.13
CA ARG A 140 -16.32 18.22 6.12
C ARG A 140 -17.16 19.32 5.50
N THR A 141 -16.83 19.70 4.26
CA THR A 141 -17.59 20.71 3.52
C THR A 141 -18.99 20.20 3.19
N TYR A 142 -19.10 18.95 2.70
CA TYR A 142 -20.38 18.29 2.40
C TYR A 142 -21.31 18.22 3.62
N VAL A 143 -20.80 17.74 4.77
CA VAL A 143 -21.59 17.65 6.01
C VAL A 143 -22.01 19.03 6.52
N ALA A 144 -21.17 20.06 6.33
CA ALA A 144 -21.48 21.43 6.73
C ALA A 144 -22.53 22.09 5.82
N THR A 145 -22.63 21.70 4.55
CA THR A 145 -23.56 22.31 3.58
C THR A 145 -24.89 21.58 3.46
N GLU A 146 -24.92 20.26 3.61
CA GLU A 146 -26.12 19.45 3.35
C GLU A 146 -26.74 18.81 4.61
N GLY A 147 -26.05 18.84 5.75
CA GLY A 147 -26.49 18.19 6.98
C GLY A 147 -26.43 16.66 6.90
N PRO A 148 -26.36 15.93 8.03
CA PRO A 148 -26.41 14.47 7.99
C PRO A 148 -27.77 14.03 7.44
N VAL A 149 -27.77 13.31 6.33
CA VAL A 149 -28.95 12.57 5.87
C VAL A 149 -29.22 11.50 6.93
N SER A 150 -30.20 11.74 7.80
CA SER A 150 -30.69 10.71 8.71
C SER A 150 -31.45 9.70 7.89
N ASP A 151 -30.93 8.47 7.81
CA ASP A 151 -31.67 7.29 7.35
C ASP A 151 -32.75 6.90 8.38
N GLU A 152 -33.64 7.83 8.70
CA GLU A 152 -34.90 7.59 9.43
C GLU A 152 -36.07 7.87 8.49
N ASP A 153 -36.29 6.97 7.53
CA ASP A 153 -37.60 6.79 6.90
C ASP A 153 -37.87 5.30 6.71
N ASP A 154 -37.77 4.56 7.82
CA ASP A 154 -38.40 3.25 7.94
C ASP A 154 -39.92 3.44 8.16
N VAL A 155 -40.63 3.33 7.04
CA VAL A 155 -41.89 2.59 6.86
C VAL A 155 -42.85 2.61 8.05
N LYS A 156 -43.79 3.56 8.03
CA LYS A 156 -45.11 3.34 8.64
C LYS A 156 -45.94 2.44 7.71
N LEU A 157 -46.11 1.18 8.10
CA LEU A 157 -47.22 0.31 7.66
C LEU A 157 -48.47 0.62 8.48
#